data_AF-A0A947BMB0-F1
#
_entry.id   AF-A0A947BMB0-F1
#
_cell.length_a   1.000
_cell.length_b   1.000
_cell.length_c   1.000
_cell.angle_alpha   90.00
_cell.angle_beta   90.00
_cell.angle_gamma   90.00
#
_symmetry.space_group_name_H-M   'P 1'
#
loop_
_entity.id
_entity.type
_entity.pdbx_description
1 polymer ?
#
loop_
_entity_poly.entity_id
_entity_poly.type
_entity_poly.pdbx_seq_one_letter_code
_entity_poly.pdbx_strand_id
1 'polypeptide(L)'
;NPPNFWGVPYGYYEIDVIKNLLFEAGFGDIEISVLPRTSTADKARHAAVGYILGTPARIEIEQSAPESIPEIVDAVEKAIGEEFGYTSVSAKMQAIVFRAHYPG
;
A
#
# COMPACT_ATOMS: atom_id res chain seq x y z
N ASN A 1 -3.50 7.08 -16.13
CA ASN A 1 -4.43 6.82 -15.01
C ASN A 1 -3.89 5.67 -14.19
N PRO A 2 -3.60 5.86 -12.89
CA PRO A 2 -3.17 4.75 -12.04
C PRO A 2 -4.29 3.72 -11.90
N PRO A 3 -3.96 2.41 -11.74
CA PRO A 3 -4.96 1.37 -11.44
C PRO A 3 -5.84 1.73 -10.25
N ASN A 4 -7.15 1.52 -10.39
CA ASN A 4 -8.12 1.78 -9.33
C ASN A 4 -7.88 0.91 -8.12
N PHE A 5 -7.32 -0.30 -8.32
CA PHE A 5 -6.94 -1.20 -7.25
C PHE A 5 -6.12 -0.48 -6.17
N TRP A 6 -5.28 0.50 -6.49
CA TRP A 6 -4.46 1.21 -5.51
C TRP A 6 -5.26 2.01 -4.47
N GLY A 7 -6.47 2.45 -4.81
CA GLY A 7 -7.37 3.07 -3.84
C GLY A 7 -7.88 2.10 -2.77
N VAL A 8 -7.79 0.78 -3.00
CA VAL A 8 -8.30 -0.23 -2.06
C VAL A 8 -7.33 -0.51 -0.90
N PRO A 9 -6.07 -0.95 -1.12
CA PRO A 9 -5.15 -1.24 -0.02
C PRO A 9 -4.58 0.02 0.63
N TYR A 10 -4.69 1.19 -0.03
CA TYR A 10 -4.14 2.46 0.47
C TYR A 10 -5.20 3.54 0.76
N GLY A 11 -6.50 3.26 0.57
CA GLY A 11 -7.55 4.26 0.76
C GLY A 11 -8.11 4.38 2.18
N TYR A 12 -7.81 3.41 3.05
CA TYR A 12 -8.38 3.34 4.41
C TYR A 12 -7.35 3.68 5.49
N TYR A 13 -6.95 4.95 5.56
CA TYR A 13 -5.91 5.43 6.48
C TYR A 13 -6.35 6.59 7.38
N GLU A 14 -7.48 7.24 7.07
CA GLU A 14 -7.94 8.43 7.80
C GLU A 14 -8.45 8.04 9.20
N ILE A 15 -7.70 8.42 10.24
CA ILE A 15 -7.95 7.98 11.61
C ILE A 15 -9.35 8.34 12.09
N ASP A 16 -9.77 9.58 11.84
CA ASP A 16 -11.08 10.06 12.30
C ASP A 16 -12.24 9.38 11.57
N VAL A 17 -12.07 9.05 10.28
CA VAL A 17 -13.06 8.28 9.51
C VAL A 17 -13.22 6.88 10.11
N ILE A 18 -12.10 6.18 10.34
CA ILE A 18 -12.12 4.83 10.90
C ILE A 18 -12.71 4.83 12.32
N LYS A 19 -12.32 5.80 13.15
CA LYS A 19 -12.83 5.98 14.52
C LYS A 19 -14.33 6.21 14.54
N ASN A 20 -14.86 7.08 13.67
CA ASN A 20 -16.29 7.34 13.57
C ASN A 20 -17.05 6.08 13.12
N LEU A 21 -16.55 5.34 12.14
CA LEU A 21 -17.15 4.08 11.69
C LEU A 21 -17.22 3.04 12.82
N LEU A 22 -16.17 2.95 13.66
CA LEU A 22 -16.18 2.07 14.82
C LEU A 22 -17.26 2.48 15.84
N PHE A 23 -17.42 3.77 16.11
CA PHE A 23 -18.50 4.27 16.99
C PHE A 23 -19.89 4.01 16.42
N GLU A 24 -20.10 4.27 15.13
CA GLU A 24 -21.38 4.01 14.46
C GLU A 24 -21.73 2.52 14.47
N ALA A 25 -20.72 1.64 14.40
CA ALA A 25 -20.88 0.20 14.55
C ALA A 25 -21.10 -0.26 16.02
N GLY A 26 -21.15 0.67 16.98
CA GLY A 26 -21.41 0.40 18.39
C GLY A 26 -20.19 0.00 19.22
N PHE A 27 -18.98 0.10 18.67
CA PHE A 27 -17.76 -0.13 19.46
C PHE A 27 -17.45 1.08 20.36
N GLY A 28 -16.90 0.78 21.54
CA GLY A 28 -16.34 1.72 22.50
C GLY A 28 -14.90 1.38 22.88
N ASP A 29 -14.36 2.09 23.87
CA ASP A 29 -12.99 1.91 24.40
C ASP A 29 -11.93 1.79 23.28
N ILE A 30 -12.00 2.72 22.32
CA ILE A 30 -11.16 2.69 21.13
C ILE A 30 -9.75 3.20 21.47
N GLU A 31 -8.78 2.30 21.42
CA GLU A 31 -7.35 2.59 21.47
C GLU A 31 -6.79 2.64 20.04
N ILE A 32 -6.08 3.72 19.72
CA ILE A 32 -5.50 3.97 18.40
C ILE A 32 -4.00 4.12 18.56
N SER A 33 -3.24 3.28 17.85
CA SER A 33 -1.78 3.30 17.86
C SER A 33 -1.24 3.58 16.48
N VAL A 34 -0.42 4.62 16.36
CA VAL A 34 0.34 4.94 15.14
C VAL A 34 1.75 4.41 15.30
N LEU A 35 2.11 3.42 14.49
CA LEU A 35 3.33 2.64 14.63
C LEU A 35 4.23 2.84 13.39
N PRO A 36 5.28 3.69 13.49
CA PRO A 36 6.28 3.81 12.43
C PRO A 36 6.97 2.48 12.17
N ARG A 37 7.22 2.18 10.90
CA ARG A 37 7.88 0.98 10.41
C ARG A 37 8.75 1.34 9.21
N THR A 38 9.59 0.41 8.78
CA THR A 38 10.39 0.54 7.56
C THR A 38 10.02 -0.60 6.63
N SER A 39 9.66 -0.26 5.39
CA SER A 39 9.51 -1.23 4.31
C SER A 39 10.86 -1.41 3.63
N THR A 40 11.25 -2.66 3.38
CA THR A 40 12.57 -2.99 2.83
C THR A 40 12.47 -3.96 1.68
N ALA A 41 13.35 -3.81 0.69
CA ALA A 41 13.54 -4.79 -0.37
C ALA A 41 15.02 -4.87 -0.77
N ASP A 42 15.52 -6.08 -1.01
CA ASP A 42 16.93 -6.27 -1.38
C ASP A 42 17.30 -5.58 -2.69
N LYS A 43 16.33 -5.42 -3.60
CA LYS A 43 16.49 -4.78 -4.91
C LYS A 43 15.26 -3.96 -5.25
N ALA A 44 15.47 -2.84 -5.95
CA ALA A 44 14.38 -2.06 -6.54
C ALA A 44 13.47 -2.92 -7.44
N ARG A 45 14.05 -3.88 -8.16
CA ARG A 45 13.29 -4.88 -8.93
C ARG A 45 12.25 -5.62 -8.12
N HIS A 46 12.59 -6.07 -6.91
CA HIS A 46 11.68 -6.87 -6.09
C HIS A 46 10.46 -6.04 -5.69
N ALA A 47 10.68 -4.76 -5.33
CA ALA A 47 9.60 -3.83 -5.04
C ALA A 47 8.73 -3.57 -6.29
N ALA A 48 9.34 -3.28 -7.45
CA ALA A 48 8.62 -3.04 -8.70
C ALA A 48 7.75 -4.24 -9.12
N VAL A 49 8.30 -5.45 -9.06
CA VAL A 49 7.56 -6.70 -9.30
C VAL A 49 6.43 -6.86 -8.28
N GLY A 50 6.68 -6.59 -7.00
CA GLY A 50 5.66 -6.67 -5.96
C GLY A 50 4.47 -5.76 -6.22
N TYR A 51 4.72 -4.50 -6.61
CA TYR A 51 3.65 -3.56 -6.97
C TYR A 51 2.92 -4.02 -8.24
N ILE A 52 3.63 -4.27 -9.33
CA ILE A 52 2.98 -4.43 -10.63
C ILE A 52 2.42 -5.83 -10.85
N LEU A 53 3.11 -6.87 -10.39
CA LEU A 53 2.75 -8.27 -10.64
C LEU A 53 2.19 -8.98 -9.40
N GLY A 54 2.51 -8.49 -8.20
CA GLY A 54 2.05 -9.05 -6.93
C GLY A 54 0.65 -8.59 -6.51
N THR A 55 -0.01 -7.75 -7.31
CA THR A 55 -1.32 -7.19 -6.97
C THR A 55 -2.31 -7.31 -8.15
N PRO A 56 -3.63 -7.25 -7.88
CA PRO A 56 -4.65 -7.14 -8.91
C PRO A 56 -4.49 -5.95 -9.87
N ALA A 57 -3.65 -4.96 -9.56
CA ALA A 57 -3.31 -3.88 -10.49
C ALA A 57 -2.79 -4.41 -11.84
N ARG A 58 -2.15 -5.58 -11.85
CA ARG A 58 -1.73 -6.28 -13.08
C ARG A 58 -2.88 -6.45 -14.07
N ILE A 59 -4.06 -6.84 -13.60
CA ILE A 59 -5.22 -7.13 -14.46
C ILE A 59 -5.68 -5.85 -15.16
N GLU A 60 -5.71 -4.73 -14.44
CA GLU A 60 -6.08 -3.42 -15.00
C GLU A 60 -5.03 -2.90 -16.00
N ILE A 61 -3.75 -3.15 -15.70
CA ILE A 61 -2.63 -2.81 -16.60
C ILE A 61 -2.73 -3.62 -17.89
N GLU A 62 -2.96 -4.94 -17.81
CA GLU A 62 -3.10 -5.82 -18.98
C GLU A 62 -4.29 -5.41 -19.85
N GLN A 63 -5.40 -4.97 -19.25
CA GLN A 63 -6.57 -4.48 -20.00
C GLN A 63 -6.29 -3.16 -20.72
N SER A 64 -5.44 -2.31 -20.15
CA SER A 64 -5.16 -0.96 -20.66
C SER A 64 -3.98 -0.91 -21.62
N ALA A 65 -2.98 -1.78 -21.42
CA ALA A 65 -1.71 -1.80 -22.14
C ALA A 65 -1.04 -3.19 -22.08
N PRO A 66 -1.61 -4.22 -22.73
CA PRO A 66 -1.22 -5.63 -22.56
C PRO A 66 0.26 -5.94 -22.89
N GLU A 67 0.87 -5.24 -23.85
CA GLU A 67 2.26 -5.48 -24.26
C GLU A 67 3.31 -4.79 -23.37
N SER A 68 2.87 -4.01 -22.38
CA SER A 68 3.76 -3.08 -21.65
C SER A 68 4.21 -3.57 -20.27
N ILE A 69 3.78 -4.74 -19.82
CA ILE A 69 4.06 -5.21 -18.44
C ILE A 69 5.57 -5.20 -18.10
N PRO A 70 6.47 -5.77 -18.92
CA PRO A 70 7.90 -5.71 -18.65
C PRO A 70 8.44 -4.27 -18.62
N GLU A 71 8.01 -3.43 -19.57
CA GLU A 71 8.42 -2.03 -19.66
C GLU A 71 7.94 -1.21 -18.45
N ILE A 72 6.74 -1.49 -17.97
CA ILE A 72 6.18 -0.87 -16.75
C ILE A 72 6.99 -1.30 -15.52
N VAL A 73 7.32 -2.59 -15.40
CA VAL A 73 8.18 -3.06 -14.29
C VAL A 73 9.53 -2.36 -14.35
N ASP A 74 10.14 -2.23 -15.52
CA ASP A 74 11.44 -1.57 -15.71
C ASP A 74 11.35 -0.07 -15.38
N ALA A 75 10.28 0.61 -15.79
CA ALA A 75 10.04 2.01 -15.47
C ALA A 75 9.83 2.24 -13.96
N VAL A 76 9.09 1.35 -13.29
CA VAL A 76 8.86 1.41 -11.84
C VAL A 76 10.14 1.06 -11.08
N GLU A 77 10.92 0.07 -11.52
CA GLU A 77 12.23 -0.24 -10.96
C GLU A 77 13.15 0.97 -11.04
N LYS A 78 13.20 1.64 -12.20
CA LYS A 78 14.00 2.86 -12.38
C LYS A 78 13.56 3.96 -11.41
N ALA A 79 12.27 4.24 -11.31
CA ALA A 79 11.75 5.26 -10.40
C ALA A 79 12.06 4.94 -8.93
N ILE A 80 11.89 3.68 -8.50
CA ILE A 80 12.25 3.24 -7.15
C ILE A 80 13.77 3.35 -6.93
N GLY A 81 14.57 2.95 -7.91
CA GLY A 81 16.02 2.97 -7.83
C GLY A 81 16.62 4.37 -7.75
N GLU A 82 16.04 5.33 -8.48
CA GLU A 82 16.44 6.74 -8.45
C GLU A 82 16.13 7.40 -7.09
N GLU A 83 15.01 7.06 -6.48
CA GLU A 83 14.58 7.65 -5.20
C GLU A 83 15.18 6.95 -3.98
N PHE A 84 15.24 5.61 -3.98
CA PHE A 84 15.56 4.80 -2.80
C PHE A 84 16.80 3.91 -2.95
N GLY A 85 17.45 3.96 -4.12
CA GLY A 85 18.59 3.10 -4.47
C GLY A 85 18.17 1.78 -5.14
N TYR A 86 19.03 1.28 -6.03
CA TYR A 86 18.77 0.03 -6.78
C TYR A 86 18.95 -1.24 -5.93
N THR A 87 19.73 -1.15 -4.86
CA THR A 87 20.03 -2.23 -3.92
C THR A 87 19.71 -1.79 -2.50
N SER A 88 19.19 -2.70 -1.66
CA SER A 88 18.85 -2.41 -0.26
C SER A 88 17.90 -1.23 -0.10
N VAL A 89 16.79 -1.27 -0.85
CA VAL A 89 15.70 -0.29 -0.77
C VAL A 89 15.17 -0.24 0.65
N SER A 90 15.03 0.97 1.18
CA SER A 90 14.44 1.23 2.49
C SER A 90 13.58 2.48 2.43
N ALA A 91 12.28 2.33 2.70
CA ALA A 91 11.31 3.42 2.70
C ALA A 91 10.52 3.45 4.02
N LYS A 92 10.10 4.65 4.44
CA LYS A 92 9.21 4.81 5.59
C LYS A 92 7.86 4.18 5.30
N MET A 93 7.31 3.49 6.29
CA MET A 93 5.92 3.03 6.27
C MET A 93 5.31 3.21 7.66
N GLN A 94 3.99 3.09 7.75
CA GLN A 94 3.27 3.27 9.02
C GLN A 94 2.13 2.28 9.12
N ALA A 95 1.97 1.67 10.29
CA ALA A 95 0.76 0.94 10.64
C ALA A 95 -0.11 1.81 11.54
N ILE A 96 -1.41 1.88 11.26
CA ILE A 96 -2.40 2.49 12.14
C ILE A 96 -3.23 1.33 12.68
N VAL A 97 -3.12 1.08 13.98
CA VAL A 97 -3.76 -0.05 14.66
C VAL A 97 -4.90 0.47 15.51
N PHE A 98 -6.09 -0.08 15.29
CA PHE A 98 -7.28 0.18 16.08
C PHE A 98 -7.61 -1.04 16.92
N ARG A 99 -7.71 -0.85 18.23
CA ARG A 99 -8.26 -1.83 19.15
C ARG A 99 -9.52 -1.23 19.75
N ALA A 100 -10.64 -1.93 19.63
CA ALA A 100 -11.92 -1.46 20.14
C ALA A 100 -12.67 -2.60 20.80
N HIS A 101 -13.57 -2.27 21.71
CA HIS A 101 -14.39 -3.22 22.44
C HIS A 101 -15.86 -3.02 22.06
N TYR A 102 -16.55 -4.10 21.71
CA TYR A 102 -17.99 -4.06 21.51
C TYR A 102 -18.66 -4.42 22.84
N PRO A 103 -19.41 -3.50 23.47
CA PRO A 103 -19.98 -3.72 24.80
C PRO A 103 -21.29 -4.54 24.79
N GLY A 104 -21.78 -4.95 23.61
CA GLY A 104 -23.04 -5.68 23.46
C GLY A 104 -22.98 -7.14 23.91
#